data_AF-A0AAN8S805-F1
#
_entry.id   AF-A0AAN8S805-F1
#
_cell.length_a   1.000
_cell.length_b   1.000
_cell.length_c   1.000
_cell.angle_alpha   90.00
_cell.angle_beta   90.00
_cell.angle_gamma   90.00
#
_symmetry.space_group_name_H-M   'P 1'
#
loop_
_entity.id
_entity.type
_entity.pdbx_description
1 polymer ?
#
loop_
_entity_poly.entity_id
_entity_poly.type
_entity_poly.pdbx_seq_one_letter_code
_entity_poly.pdbx_strand_id
1 'polypeptide(L)'
;MTTSDHGVQFLSARNYYDQLGTSSTLKWVSANNGQVPTNAVIGATRQPSNGSNIANNIYICRARHDAEWIPGQLRPTEKSCYITLLGLVKSYNYYEVLQNVENGSRLLWTDWDAYQTYPLGIIAGGNNLYIARKKLGDSDDNDVSSQMGGAVKNNHGFSHYVGKFNSKDAFGRVTVLTEDKVEESFVKGQLLTELEPVRYELNNVKYTLLRRRIEKEKRRLSFTILKNNENVPLKADSALAFDSPYSSYWGQGSAMLKGLTTTIRNATTGHVVAEIEWGIEDKEERKDIRRVELLLQPGAAVNVTLWGNETTSELSYAGTLISFYKDGTTTTRKVEGVRRLHEMLEVTPEFGPAYFLKNNSLIPTTTTTTTTTSTMSPLEVASVTHDSRVFVNDLSGIDGTQINNKSVHSENEPGDLFTNDSIRDNKMAGSLQILNERNATPQSNSSQPSCCGVNELPPIEDSELQSWIEPPKKGDILSLKPDRTDPCLFNPFI
;
A
#
# COMPACT_ATOMS: atom_id res chain seq x y z
N MET A 1 13.88 -17.70 -21.17
CA MET A 1 12.57 -17.06 -20.91
C MET A 1 12.84 -15.77 -20.20
N THR A 2 12.51 -14.64 -20.82
CA THR A 2 12.63 -13.32 -20.21
C THR A 2 11.43 -13.07 -19.29
N THR A 3 11.63 -12.27 -18.23
CA THR A 3 10.61 -11.95 -17.22
C THR A 3 9.42 -11.14 -17.76
N SER A 4 9.43 -10.81 -19.05
CA SER A 4 8.36 -10.14 -19.81
C SER A 4 7.08 -10.96 -19.96
N ASP A 5 7.20 -12.28 -20.16
CA ASP A 5 6.12 -13.06 -20.77
C ASP A 5 4.92 -13.27 -19.81
N HIS A 6 5.17 -13.22 -18.50
CA HIS A 6 4.16 -13.33 -17.45
C HIS A 6 3.49 -12.00 -17.07
N GLY A 7 3.93 -10.88 -17.67
CA GLY A 7 3.31 -9.57 -17.48
C GLY A 7 1.89 -9.54 -18.04
N VAL A 8 0.95 -8.97 -17.29
CA VAL A 8 -0.40 -8.72 -17.78
C VAL A 8 -0.41 -7.39 -18.51
N GLN A 9 -0.89 -7.39 -19.75
CA GLN A 9 -1.07 -6.17 -20.52
C GLN A 9 -2.51 -5.66 -20.41
N PHE A 10 -2.69 -4.34 -20.45
CA PHE A 10 -4.00 -3.70 -20.47
C PHE A 10 -3.95 -2.47 -21.38
N LEU A 11 -5.10 -2.06 -21.91
CA LEU A 11 -5.20 -0.84 -22.72
C LEU A 11 -5.03 0.39 -21.83
N SER A 12 -3.90 1.10 -21.93
CA SER A 12 -3.58 2.14 -20.95
C SER A 12 -4.43 3.39 -21.12
N ALA A 13 -5.07 3.83 -20.03
CA ALA A 13 -5.82 5.09 -20.00
C ALA A 13 -4.93 6.35 -20.02
N ARG A 14 -3.59 6.20 -19.92
CA ARG A 14 -2.63 7.32 -19.90
C ARG A 14 -2.09 7.69 -21.28
N ASN A 15 -2.20 6.79 -22.27
CA ASN A 15 -1.61 6.96 -23.59
C ASN A 15 -2.70 7.12 -24.66
N TYR A 16 -2.69 8.27 -25.35
CA TYR A 16 -3.69 8.66 -26.36
C TYR A 16 -3.75 7.81 -27.65
N TYR A 17 -3.02 6.68 -27.73
CA TYR A 17 -2.76 5.94 -28.97
C TYR A 17 -3.03 4.42 -28.85
N ASP A 18 -4.02 4.02 -28.06
CA ASP A 18 -4.40 2.60 -27.83
C ASP A 18 -3.21 1.69 -27.44
N GLN A 19 -2.22 2.25 -26.74
CA GLN A 19 -1.02 1.52 -26.38
C GLN A 19 -1.27 0.60 -25.19
N LEU A 20 -0.86 -0.66 -25.32
CA LEU A 20 -0.85 -1.61 -24.22
C LEU A 20 0.19 -1.19 -23.16
N GLY A 21 -0.27 -0.94 -21.95
CA GLY A 21 0.56 -0.82 -20.75
C GLY A 21 0.73 -2.19 -20.07
N THR A 22 1.78 -2.34 -19.27
CA THR A 22 1.99 -3.54 -18.44
C THR A 22 1.55 -3.25 -17.01
N SER A 23 0.64 -4.07 -16.47
CA SER A 23 0.16 -3.95 -15.09
C SER A 23 1.27 -4.28 -14.09
N SER A 24 1.39 -3.47 -13.04
CA SER A 24 2.23 -3.81 -11.87
C SER A 24 1.47 -4.58 -10.79
N THR A 25 0.15 -4.72 -10.93
CA THR A 25 -0.72 -5.30 -9.89
C THR A 25 -1.37 -6.62 -10.32
N LEU A 26 -1.26 -6.99 -11.60
CA LEU A 26 -1.73 -8.25 -12.16
C LEU A 26 -0.57 -9.04 -12.77
N LYS A 27 -0.62 -10.37 -12.68
CA LYS A 27 0.32 -11.25 -13.38
C LYS A 27 -0.31 -12.56 -13.85
N TRP A 28 0.27 -13.14 -14.89
CA TRP A 28 -0.02 -14.50 -15.32
C TRP A 28 0.84 -15.48 -14.52
N VAL A 29 0.21 -16.52 -13.96
CA VAL A 29 0.88 -17.51 -13.11
C VAL A 29 0.74 -18.89 -13.72
N SER A 30 1.85 -19.50 -14.10
CA SER A 30 1.93 -20.90 -14.55
C SER A 30 1.30 -21.84 -13.52
N ALA A 31 0.36 -22.66 -13.96
CA ALA A 31 -0.36 -23.64 -13.17
C ALA A 31 -0.67 -24.88 -14.01
N ASN A 32 -1.02 -25.99 -13.37
CA ASN A 32 -1.41 -27.21 -14.07
C ASN A 32 -2.47 -28.03 -13.33
N ASN A 33 -3.14 -28.94 -14.04
CA ASN A 33 -3.97 -30.01 -13.46
C ASN A 33 -5.02 -29.54 -12.42
N GLY A 34 -5.68 -28.42 -12.70
CA GLY A 34 -6.68 -27.79 -11.82
C GLY A 34 -6.13 -26.91 -10.68
N GLN A 35 -4.82 -26.68 -10.59
CA GLN A 35 -4.23 -25.75 -9.63
C GLN A 35 -4.77 -24.33 -9.83
N VAL A 36 -5.15 -23.70 -8.73
CA VAL A 36 -5.61 -22.30 -8.68
C VAL A 36 -4.66 -21.53 -7.74
N PRO A 37 -3.92 -20.52 -8.21
CA PRO A 37 -3.10 -19.68 -7.35
C PRO A 37 -3.98 -18.83 -6.41
N THR A 38 -3.38 -18.34 -5.32
CA THR A 38 -4.05 -17.37 -4.41
C THR A 38 -4.50 -16.13 -5.19
N ASN A 39 -5.59 -15.47 -4.81
CA ASN A 39 -6.13 -14.28 -5.51
C ASN A 39 -6.31 -14.46 -7.04
N ALA A 40 -6.56 -15.69 -7.51
CA ALA A 40 -6.93 -15.92 -8.91
C ALA A 40 -8.25 -15.21 -9.26
N VAL A 41 -8.29 -14.59 -10.43
CA VAL A 41 -9.47 -13.78 -10.85
C VAL A 41 -10.61 -14.71 -11.28
N ILE A 42 -11.74 -14.58 -10.61
CA ILE A 42 -12.97 -15.32 -10.89
C ILE A 42 -13.65 -14.70 -12.12
N GLY A 43 -13.83 -15.50 -13.17
CA GLY A 43 -14.56 -15.13 -14.37
C GLY A 43 -16.07 -15.38 -14.23
N ALA A 44 -16.43 -16.54 -13.69
CA ALA A 44 -17.81 -16.95 -13.44
C ALA A 44 -17.92 -17.82 -12.18
N THR A 45 -19.14 -17.98 -11.68
CA THR A 45 -19.46 -18.83 -10.53
C THR A 45 -20.45 -19.90 -10.97
N ARG A 46 -20.25 -21.15 -10.53
CA ARG A 46 -21.25 -22.21 -10.68
C ARG A 46 -22.15 -22.25 -9.44
N GLN A 47 -23.46 -22.24 -9.64
CA GLN A 47 -24.41 -22.54 -8.57
C GLN A 47 -24.20 -23.98 -8.07
N PRO A 48 -24.43 -24.23 -6.76
CA PRO A 48 -24.29 -25.56 -6.20
C PRO A 48 -25.38 -26.51 -6.73
N SER A 49 -24.97 -27.55 -7.45
CA SER A 49 -25.85 -28.68 -7.80
C SER A 49 -25.93 -29.66 -6.62
N ASN A 50 -27.14 -29.99 -6.19
CA ASN A 50 -27.46 -31.08 -5.25
C ASN A 50 -26.82 -30.96 -3.85
N GLY A 51 -27.12 -29.89 -3.11
CA GLY A 51 -26.90 -29.82 -1.65
C GLY A 51 -25.44 -29.65 -1.18
N SER A 52 -24.47 -29.62 -2.09
CA SER A 52 -23.11 -29.20 -1.75
C SER A 52 -23.06 -27.68 -1.59
N ASN A 53 -22.84 -27.16 -0.38
CA ASN A 53 -22.83 -25.71 -0.11
C ASN A 53 -21.60 -24.95 -0.69
N ILE A 54 -20.89 -25.53 -1.66
CA ILE A 54 -19.66 -24.98 -2.23
C ILE A 54 -19.95 -24.49 -3.66
N ALA A 55 -19.91 -23.18 -3.85
CA ALA A 55 -19.93 -22.58 -5.19
C ALA A 55 -18.64 -22.95 -5.94
N ASN A 56 -18.77 -23.55 -7.13
CA ASN A 56 -17.60 -23.93 -7.92
C ASN A 56 -17.19 -22.77 -8.82
N ASN A 57 -16.13 -22.06 -8.44
CA ASN A 57 -15.61 -20.92 -9.19
C ASN A 57 -14.92 -21.34 -10.48
N ILE A 58 -15.17 -20.58 -11.55
CA ILE A 58 -14.47 -20.64 -12.83
C ILE A 58 -13.51 -19.46 -12.90
N TYR A 59 -12.24 -19.74 -13.11
CA TYR A 59 -11.17 -18.74 -13.11
C TYR A 59 -10.73 -18.39 -14.52
N ILE A 60 -10.20 -17.18 -14.70
CA ILE A 60 -9.61 -16.77 -15.98
C ILE A 60 -8.25 -17.43 -16.15
N CYS A 61 -8.08 -18.14 -17.26
CA CYS A 61 -6.80 -18.68 -17.67
C CYS A 61 -6.45 -18.25 -19.09
N ARG A 62 -5.19 -18.47 -19.48
CA ARG A 62 -4.76 -18.53 -20.87
C ARG A 62 -3.95 -19.79 -21.11
N ALA A 63 -4.11 -20.39 -22.28
CA ALA A 63 -3.31 -21.52 -22.72
C ALA A 63 -2.55 -21.15 -23.99
N ARG A 64 -1.42 -21.81 -24.22
CA ARG A 64 -0.60 -21.59 -25.41
C ARG A 64 -0.99 -22.58 -26.50
N HIS A 65 -1.45 -22.06 -27.64
CA HIS A 65 -1.83 -22.83 -28.81
C HIS A 65 -1.13 -22.23 -30.03
N ASP A 66 -0.39 -23.05 -30.77
CA ASP A 66 0.28 -22.69 -32.02
C ASP A 66 1.15 -21.43 -31.86
N ALA A 67 1.93 -21.45 -30.77
CA ALA A 67 2.79 -20.39 -30.26
C ALA A 67 2.09 -19.13 -29.69
N GLU A 68 0.80 -18.92 -29.93
CA GLU A 68 0.01 -17.80 -29.40
C GLU A 68 -0.62 -18.09 -28.03
N TRP A 69 -0.85 -17.03 -27.25
CA TRP A 69 -1.60 -17.08 -26.00
C TRP A 69 -3.08 -16.79 -26.26
N ILE A 70 -3.97 -17.66 -25.79
CA ILE A 70 -5.41 -17.52 -25.97
C ILE A 70 -6.09 -17.58 -24.59
N PRO A 71 -6.86 -16.53 -24.19
CA PRO A 71 -7.62 -16.57 -22.96
C PRO A 71 -8.83 -17.51 -23.05
N GLY A 72 -9.23 -18.02 -21.89
CA GLY A 72 -10.32 -18.96 -21.73
C GLY A 72 -10.67 -19.18 -20.27
N GLN A 73 -11.26 -20.33 -19.97
CA GLN A 73 -11.82 -20.62 -18.65
C GLN A 73 -11.22 -21.86 -18.00
N LEU A 74 -10.66 -21.69 -16.79
CA LEU A 74 -10.20 -22.77 -15.95
C LEU A 74 -11.39 -23.35 -15.18
N ARG A 75 -11.62 -24.65 -15.37
CA ARG A 75 -12.58 -25.44 -14.60
C ARG A 75 -11.79 -26.34 -13.64
N PRO A 76 -11.59 -25.96 -12.35
CA PRO A 76 -10.72 -26.71 -11.44
C PRO A 76 -11.16 -28.16 -11.22
N THR A 77 -12.48 -28.39 -11.20
CA THR A 77 -13.11 -29.72 -11.11
C THR A 77 -12.75 -30.63 -12.28
N GLU A 78 -12.61 -30.06 -13.48
CA GLU A 78 -12.19 -30.76 -14.70
C GLU A 78 -10.67 -30.71 -14.94
N LYS A 79 -9.92 -30.10 -14.01
CA LYS A 79 -8.46 -29.98 -13.99
C LYS A 79 -7.80 -29.26 -15.18
N SER A 80 -8.60 -28.59 -16.03
CA SER A 80 -8.13 -28.08 -17.32
C SER A 80 -8.53 -26.63 -17.58
N CYS A 81 -7.67 -25.90 -18.27
CA CYS A 81 -7.99 -24.63 -18.90
C CYS A 81 -8.57 -24.91 -20.29
N TYR A 82 -9.79 -24.43 -20.54
CA TYR A 82 -10.45 -24.55 -21.83
C TYR A 82 -10.37 -23.24 -22.60
N ILE A 83 -9.87 -23.32 -23.82
CA ILE A 83 -9.83 -22.21 -24.78
C ILE A 83 -10.68 -22.55 -26.00
N THR A 84 -11.13 -21.51 -26.71
CA THR A 84 -11.86 -21.63 -27.97
C THR A 84 -11.10 -20.92 -29.08
N LEU A 85 -11.10 -21.48 -30.29
CA LEU A 85 -10.49 -20.89 -31.47
C LEU A 85 -11.15 -21.45 -32.74
N LEU A 86 -11.70 -20.56 -33.57
CA LEU A 86 -12.29 -20.89 -34.88
C LEU A 86 -13.39 -21.97 -34.77
N GLY A 87 -14.24 -21.89 -33.75
CA GLY A 87 -15.29 -22.86 -33.46
C GLY A 87 -14.83 -24.14 -32.76
N LEU A 88 -13.51 -24.32 -32.55
CA LEU A 88 -12.95 -25.51 -31.90
C LEU A 88 -12.60 -25.23 -30.44
N VAL A 89 -13.07 -26.10 -29.55
CA VAL A 89 -12.74 -26.05 -28.12
C VAL A 89 -11.60 -27.01 -27.82
N LYS A 90 -10.55 -26.49 -27.16
CA LYS A 90 -9.37 -27.26 -26.78
C LYS A 90 -9.12 -27.18 -25.28
N SER A 91 -8.70 -28.30 -24.71
CA SER A 91 -8.42 -28.46 -23.29
C SER A 91 -6.92 -28.56 -23.04
N TYR A 92 -6.41 -27.80 -22.06
CA TYR A 92 -4.99 -27.76 -21.71
C TYR A 92 -4.81 -28.02 -20.21
N ASN A 93 -3.92 -28.96 -19.89
CA ASN A 93 -3.53 -29.28 -18.51
C ASN A 93 -2.39 -28.39 -18.00
N TYR A 94 -1.69 -27.68 -18.90
CA TYR A 94 -0.68 -26.67 -18.59
C TYR A 94 -1.15 -25.33 -19.14
N TYR A 95 -1.22 -24.33 -18.27
CA TYR A 95 -1.82 -23.03 -18.57
C TYR A 95 -1.27 -21.98 -17.62
N GLU A 96 -1.67 -20.73 -17.82
CA GLU A 96 -1.47 -19.66 -16.86
C GLU A 96 -2.81 -19.14 -16.35
N VAL A 97 -2.88 -18.78 -15.08
CA VAL A 97 -4.06 -18.18 -14.43
C VAL A 97 -3.81 -16.71 -14.18
N LEU A 98 -4.82 -15.87 -14.39
CA LEU A 98 -4.76 -14.46 -14.05
C LEU A 98 -4.81 -14.30 -12.52
N GLN A 99 -3.78 -13.70 -11.92
CA GLN A 99 -3.71 -13.40 -10.49
C GLN A 99 -3.75 -11.90 -10.23
N ASN A 100 -4.59 -11.48 -9.27
CA ASN A 100 -4.54 -10.14 -8.68
C ASN A 100 -3.52 -10.12 -7.53
N VAL A 101 -2.34 -9.55 -7.78
CA VAL A 101 -1.21 -9.57 -6.84
C VAL A 101 -1.60 -8.77 -5.60
N GLU A 102 -1.66 -9.46 -4.45
CA GLU A 102 -2.03 -8.87 -3.14
C GLU A 102 -3.39 -8.14 -3.12
N ASN A 103 -4.26 -8.38 -4.11
CA ASN A 103 -5.48 -7.59 -4.34
C ASN A 103 -5.19 -6.09 -4.54
N GLY A 104 -4.03 -5.75 -5.13
CA GLY A 104 -3.64 -4.38 -5.45
C GLY A 104 -4.39 -3.77 -6.63
N SER A 105 -4.90 -4.60 -7.56
CA SER A 105 -5.75 -4.15 -8.65
C SER A 105 -7.21 -4.01 -8.22
N ARG A 106 -7.90 -2.97 -8.71
CA ARG A 106 -9.37 -2.93 -8.70
C ARG A 106 -9.87 -3.36 -10.07
N LEU A 107 -10.37 -4.60 -10.12
CA LEU A 107 -10.95 -5.19 -11.31
C LEU A 107 -12.45 -4.91 -11.37
N LEU A 108 -12.92 -4.52 -12.55
CA LEU A 108 -14.33 -4.30 -12.86
C LEU A 108 -14.71 -5.10 -14.11
N TRP A 109 -15.93 -5.62 -14.13
CA TRP A 109 -16.56 -6.15 -15.35
C TRP A 109 -17.42 -5.04 -15.93
N THR A 110 -16.97 -4.46 -17.04
CA THR A 110 -17.64 -3.33 -17.69
C THR A 110 -18.49 -3.86 -18.84
N ASP A 111 -19.78 -3.53 -18.86
CA ASP A 111 -20.68 -3.89 -19.96
C ASP A 111 -20.22 -3.23 -21.28
N TRP A 112 -20.35 -3.96 -22.39
CA TRP A 112 -19.91 -3.55 -23.72
C TRP A 112 -20.83 -4.12 -24.80
N ASP A 113 -21.07 -3.35 -25.85
CA ASP A 113 -21.75 -3.79 -27.08
C ASP A 113 -21.00 -3.31 -28.34
N ALA A 114 -21.29 -3.95 -29.47
CA ALA A 114 -20.65 -3.70 -30.77
C ALA A 114 -20.89 -2.29 -31.36
N TYR A 115 -21.77 -1.48 -30.76
CA TYR A 115 -22.02 -0.09 -31.15
C TYR A 115 -21.21 0.91 -30.30
N GLN A 116 -20.56 0.44 -29.24
CA GLN A 116 -19.73 1.23 -28.33
C GLN A 116 -18.23 0.93 -28.52
N THR A 117 -17.40 1.96 -28.40
CA THR A 117 -15.95 1.78 -28.24
C THR A 117 -15.67 1.00 -26.95
N TYR A 118 -14.77 0.03 -26.98
CA TYR A 118 -14.37 -0.70 -25.77
C TYR A 118 -13.74 0.27 -24.74
N PRO A 119 -13.94 0.03 -23.43
CA PRO A 119 -13.41 0.92 -22.40
C PRO A 119 -11.88 0.84 -22.32
N LEU A 120 -11.28 1.91 -21.81
CA LEU A 120 -9.87 1.91 -21.39
C LEU A 120 -9.70 1.01 -20.16
N GLY A 121 -8.51 0.45 -19.98
CA GLY A 121 -8.22 -0.51 -18.91
C GLY A 121 -8.53 -1.97 -19.24
N ILE A 122 -9.05 -2.30 -20.44
CA ILE A 122 -9.34 -3.70 -20.81
C ILE A 122 -8.09 -4.58 -20.79
N ILE A 123 -8.22 -5.77 -20.21
CA ILE A 123 -7.09 -6.65 -19.90
C ILE A 123 -6.88 -7.66 -21.01
N ALA A 124 -5.65 -7.70 -21.54
CA ALA A 124 -5.23 -8.62 -22.58
C ALA A 124 -4.93 -10.01 -22.01
N GLY A 125 -5.62 -11.02 -22.56
CA GLY A 125 -5.31 -12.44 -22.36
C GLY A 125 -4.33 -13.00 -23.40
N GLY A 126 -4.11 -12.28 -24.50
CA GLY A 126 -3.23 -12.64 -25.59
C GLY A 126 -3.09 -11.50 -26.60
N ASN A 127 -2.45 -11.77 -27.74
CA ASN A 127 -2.19 -10.75 -28.76
C ASN A 127 -3.50 -10.26 -29.39
N ASN A 128 -3.93 -9.04 -29.07
CA ASN A 128 -5.22 -8.43 -29.50
C ASN A 128 -6.48 -9.13 -28.96
N LEU A 129 -6.31 -10.11 -28.06
CA LEU A 129 -7.36 -10.87 -27.41
C LEU A 129 -7.52 -10.41 -25.96
N TYR A 130 -8.65 -9.80 -25.65
CA TYR A 130 -8.99 -9.31 -24.32
C TYR A 130 -9.91 -10.29 -23.58
N ILE A 131 -9.92 -10.22 -22.25
CA ILE A 131 -10.75 -11.11 -21.42
C ILE A 131 -12.19 -10.60 -21.41
N ALA A 132 -13.13 -11.50 -21.72
CA ALA A 132 -14.55 -11.19 -21.79
C ALA A 132 -15.41 -12.27 -21.14
N ARG A 133 -16.66 -11.93 -20.83
CA ARG A 133 -17.70 -12.89 -20.44
C ARG A 133 -19.09 -12.43 -20.90
N LYS A 134 -20.03 -13.35 -21.04
CA LYS A 134 -21.46 -13.08 -21.28
C LYS A 134 -22.25 -13.50 -20.04
N LYS A 135 -23.08 -12.59 -19.52
CA LYS A 135 -24.05 -12.86 -18.45
C LYS A 135 -25.21 -13.69 -19.00
N LEU A 136 -25.66 -14.67 -18.22
CA LEU A 136 -26.70 -15.61 -18.60
C LEU A 136 -28.09 -15.17 -18.11
N GLY A 137 -29.14 -15.47 -18.86
CA GLY A 137 -30.51 -14.98 -18.62
C GLY A 137 -30.76 -13.53 -19.06
N ASP A 138 -29.81 -12.93 -19.77
CA ASP A 138 -29.87 -11.59 -20.33
C ASP A 138 -30.38 -11.69 -21.78
N SER A 139 -31.71 -11.57 -21.96
CA SER A 139 -32.43 -11.85 -23.21
C SER A 139 -31.83 -11.10 -24.41
N ASP A 140 -31.61 -11.82 -25.50
CA ASP A 140 -31.22 -11.24 -26.78
C ASP A 140 -32.42 -11.16 -27.71
N ASP A 141 -32.87 -9.93 -28.00
CA ASP A 141 -33.92 -9.66 -29.01
C ASP A 141 -33.54 -10.14 -30.43
N ASN A 142 -32.27 -10.50 -30.63
CA ASN A 142 -31.70 -10.99 -31.89
C ASN A 142 -31.28 -12.47 -31.86
N ASP A 143 -31.68 -13.24 -30.84
CA ASP A 143 -31.37 -14.67 -30.81
C ASP A 143 -32.27 -15.47 -31.77
N VAL A 144 -31.80 -15.61 -33.02
CA VAL A 144 -32.44 -16.40 -34.08
C VAL A 144 -32.53 -17.90 -33.71
N SER A 145 -31.76 -18.39 -32.73
CA SER A 145 -31.87 -19.78 -32.26
C SER A 145 -33.08 -20.02 -31.34
N SER A 146 -33.66 -18.96 -30.75
CA SER A 146 -34.80 -19.05 -29.83
C SER A 146 -36.16 -19.34 -30.50
N GLN A 147 -36.24 -19.31 -31.84
CA GLN A 147 -37.49 -19.47 -32.59
C GLN A 147 -37.85 -20.92 -33.02
N MET A 148 -37.26 -21.95 -32.40
CA MET A 148 -37.80 -23.32 -32.49
C MET A 148 -38.25 -23.84 -31.13
N GLY A 149 -39.57 -24.02 -31.01
CA GLY A 149 -40.29 -24.18 -29.75
C GLY A 149 -39.78 -25.29 -28.83
N GLY A 150 -39.45 -24.88 -27.60
CA GLY A 150 -39.20 -25.74 -26.46
C GLY A 150 -39.07 -24.87 -25.21
N ALA A 151 -39.71 -25.25 -24.11
CA ALA A 151 -39.65 -24.46 -22.88
C ALA A 151 -38.20 -24.35 -22.39
N VAL A 152 -37.62 -23.15 -22.46
CA VAL A 152 -36.26 -22.86 -21.96
C VAL A 152 -36.26 -23.03 -20.45
N LYS A 153 -35.89 -24.23 -20.00
CA LYS A 153 -35.61 -24.50 -18.59
C LYS A 153 -34.37 -23.68 -18.21
N ASN A 154 -34.56 -22.66 -17.38
CA ASN A 154 -33.49 -21.96 -16.68
C ASN A 154 -32.77 -22.93 -15.71
N ASN A 155 -31.91 -23.78 -16.28
CA ASN A 155 -31.27 -24.90 -15.60
C ASN A 155 -29.73 -24.82 -15.78
N HIS A 156 -29.22 -23.60 -15.92
CA HIS A 156 -27.81 -23.35 -16.19
C HIS A 156 -27.00 -23.35 -14.90
N GLY A 157 -25.93 -24.14 -14.89
CA GLY A 157 -25.06 -24.23 -13.72
C GLY A 157 -24.23 -22.97 -13.48
N PHE A 158 -23.88 -22.23 -14.53
CA PHE A 158 -22.97 -21.06 -14.45
C PHE A 158 -23.70 -19.71 -14.48
N SER A 159 -23.17 -18.72 -13.76
CA SER A 159 -23.68 -17.34 -13.76
C SER A 159 -23.31 -16.55 -15.02
N HIS A 160 -22.16 -16.88 -15.62
CA HIS A 160 -21.62 -16.25 -16.84
C HIS A 160 -20.84 -17.30 -17.65
N TYR A 161 -20.74 -17.11 -18.97
CA TYR A 161 -19.79 -17.84 -19.81
C TYR A 161 -18.56 -16.97 -20.07
N VAL A 162 -17.37 -17.51 -19.82
CA VAL A 162 -16.10 -16.77 -19.94
C VAL A 162 -15.43 -17.10 -21.27
N GLY A 163 -14.71 -16.13 -21.82
CA GLY A 163 -13.94 -16.28 -23.05
C GLY A 163 -13.16 -15.02 -23.39
N LYS A 164 -13.27 -14.59 -24.65
CA LYS A 164 -12.37 -13.61 -25.26
C LYS A 164 -13.14 -12.56 -26.08
N PHE A 165 -12.56 -11.38 -26.17
CA PHE A 165 -12.97 -10.32 -27.08
C PHE A 165 -11.85 -10.04 -28.08
N ASN A 166 -12.16 -10.07 -29.36
CA ASN A 166 -11.21 -9.71 -30.42
C ASN A 166 -11.49 -8.28 -30.90
N SER A 167 -10.51 -7.40 -30.71
CA SER A 167 -10.55 -5.99 -31.14
C SER A 167 -10.37 -5.79 -32.66
N LYS A 168 -9.84 -6.79 -33.37
CA LYS A 168 -9.53 -6.70 -34.81
C LYS A 168 -10.66 -7.20 -35.72
N ASP A 169 -11.67 -7.88 -35.17
CA ASP A 169 -12.86 -8.22 -35.93
C ASP A 169 -13.67 -6.95 -36.19
N ALA A 170 -14.20 -6.79 -37.41
CA ALA A 170 -14.69 -5.50 -37.94
C ALA A 170 -15.78 -4.77 -37.12
N PHE A 171 -16.42 -5.45 -36.17
CA PHE A 171 -17.43 -4.90 -35.26
C PHE A 171 -17.15 -5.21 -33.78
N GLY A 172 -16.02 -5.86 -33.47
CA GLY A 172 -15.77 -6.51 -32.19
C GLY A 172 -16.67 -7.73 -31.96
N ARG A 173 -16.13 -8.82 -31.40
CA ARG A 173 -16.92 -10.01 -31.11
C ARG A 173 -16.50 -10.62 -29.78
N VAL A 174 -17.47 -10.89 -28.91
CA VAL A 174 -17.29 -11.58 -27.64
C VAL A 174 -17.56 -13.06 -27.87
N THR A 175 -16.50 -13.86 -27.92
CA THR A 175 -16.57 -15.30 -28.11
C THR A 175 -16.40 -15.98 -26.74
N VAL A 176 -17.39 -16.78 -26.33
CA VAL A 176 -17.44 -17.43 -25.01
C VAL A 176 -17.58 -18.94 -25.14
N LEU A 177 -17.28 -19.64 -24.04
CA LEU A 177 -17.41 -21.09 -23.96
C LEU A 177 -18.54 -21.51 -23.03
N THR A 178 -19.58 -22.13 -23.58
CA THR A 178 -20.76 -22.60 -22.84
C THR A 178 -20.44 -23.76 -21.89
N GLU A 179 -21.43 -24.14 -21.07
CA GLU A 179 -21.33 -25.30 -20.17
C GLU A 179 -20.95 -26.58 -20.93
N ASP A 180 -21.68 -26.87 -22.00
CA ASP A 180 -21.56 -28.03 -22.90
C ASP A 180 -20.32 -28.00 -23.81
N LYS A 181 -19.44 -27.02 -23.62
CA LYS A 181 -18.20 -26.81 -24.37
C LYS A 181 -18.44 -26.52 -25.86
N VAL A 182 -19.41 -25.66 -26.13
CA VAL A 182 -19.67 -25.08 -27.46
C VAL A 182 -19.13 -23.65 -27.50
N GLU A 183 -18.51 -23.26 -28.61
CA GLU A 183 -18.10 -21.87 -28.86
C GLU A 183 -19.31 -21.05 -29.35
N GLU A 184 -19.69 -20.04 -28.58
CA GLU A 184 -20.75 -19.09 -28.96
C GLU A 184 -20.17 -17.69 -29.11
N SER A 185 -20.82 -16.85 -29.93
CA SER A 185 -20.33 -15.51 -30.26
C SER A 185 -21.43 -14.48 -30.18
N PHE A 186 -21.18 -13.41 -29.43
CA PHE A 186 -22.12 -12.35 -29.11
C PHE A 186 -21.59 -10.97 -29.54
N VAL A 187 -22.52 -10.07 -29.84
CA VAL A 187 -22.27 -8.64 -30.09
C VAL A 187 -22.43 -7.79 -28.81
N LYS A 188 -22.74 -8.41 -27.67
CA LYS A 188 -22.84 -7.78 -26.35
C LYS A 188 -22.25 -8.67 -25.27
N GLY A 189 -21.64 -8.09 -24.24
CA GLY A 189 -21.02 -8.83 -23.14
C GLY A 189 -20.40 -7.92 -22.09
N GLN A 190 -19.50 -8.48 -21.29
CA GLN A 190 -18.71 -7.75 -20.29
C GLN A 190 -17.23 -7.95 -20.56
N LEU A 191 -16.47 -6.86 -20.56
CA LEU A 191 -15.02 -6.86 -20.69
C LEU A 191 -14.39 -6.67 -19.31
N LEU A 192 -13.31 -7.42 -19.04
CA LEU A 192 -12.58 -7.24 -17.79
C LEU A 192 -11.65 -6.03 -17.90
N THR A 193 -11.85 -5.06 -17.01
CA THR A 193 -11.11 -3.80 -16.94
C THR A 193 -10.34 -3.68 -15.63
N GLU A 194 -9.07 -3.28 -15.69
CA GLU A 194 -8.26 -2.83 -14.56
C GLU A 194 -8.43 -1.32 -14.39
N LEU A 195 -8.77 -0.88 -13.16
CA LEU A 195 -8.81 0.53 -12.79
C LEU A 195 -7.53 0.91 -12.06
N GLU A 196 -6.77 1.85 -12.62
CA GLU A 196 -5.59 2.42 -11.95
C GLU A 196 -6.01 3.37 -10.81
N PRO A 197 -5.32 3.33 -9.64
CA PRO A 197 -5.44 4.39 -8.64
C PRO A 197 -4.80 5.69 -9.12
N VAL A 198 -5.31 6.82 -8.59
CA VAL A 198 -4.82 8.18 -8.90
C VAL A 198 -3.87 8.74 -7.83
N ARG A 199 -3.92 8.21 -6.61
CA ARG A 199 -3.02 8.52 -5.48
C ARG A 199 -3.13 7.44 -4.41
N TYR A 200 -2.18 7.43 -3.48
CA TYR A 200 -2.20 6.56 -2.32
C TYR A 200 -2.24 7.36 -1.00
N GLU A 201 -2.73 6.73 0.06
CA GLU A 201 -2.49 7.14 1.43
C GLU A 201 -1.95 5.94 2.22
N LEU A 202 -0.87 6.13 2.98
CA LEU A 202 -0.23 5.10 3.80
C LEU A 202 -0.41 5.45 5.28
N ASN A 203 -1.31 4.70 5.92
CA ASN A 203 -1.67 4.88 7.32
C ASN A 203 -1.09 3.78 8.19
N ASN A 204 -1.08 3.99 9.50
CA ASN A 204 -0.67 2.99 10.50
C ASN A 204 0.75 2.42 10.27
N VAL A 205 1.69 3.26 9.81
CA VAL A 205 3.08 2.87 9.58
C VAL A 205 3.76 2.48 10.89
N LYS A 206 4.21 1.24 10.98
CA LYS A 206 4.98 0.69 12.10
C LYS A 206 6.36 0.29 11.61
N TYR A 207 7.41 0.78 12.25
CA TYR A 207 8.80 0.48 11.91
C TYR A 207 9.34 -0.70 12.72
N THR A 208 10.00 -1.65 12.08
CA THR A 208 10.63 -2.81 12.73
C THR A 208 12.08 -2.51 13.04
N LEU A 209 12.33 -1.88 14.19
CA LEU A 209 13.65 -1.41 14.62
C LEU A 209 14.70 -2.53 14.78
N LEU A 210 14.28 -3.76 15.08
CA LEU A 210 15.16 -4.93 15.25
C LEU A 210 15.96 -5.29 13.98
N ARG A 211 15.51 -4.83 12.79
CA ARG A 211 16.20 -5.07 11.51
C ARG A 211 16.81 -3.80 10.91
N ARG A 212 16.98 -2.75 11.72
CA ARG A 212 17.55 -1.48 11.28
C ARG A 212 19.03 -1.62 10.95
N ARG A 213 19.40 -1.43 9.68
CA ARG A 213 20.79 -1.27 9.24
C ARG A 213 21.15 0.21 9.30
N ILE A 214 22.35 0.53 9.79
CA ILE A 214 22.89 1.90 9.81
C ILE A 214 24.33 1.85 9.32
N GLU A 215 24.65 2.70 8.36
CA GLU A 215 26.00 2.96 7.86
C GLU A 215 26.30 4.44 8.12
N LYS A 216 27.46 4.73 8.70
CA LYS A 216 27.88 6.09 9.08
C LYS A 216 29.28 6.38 8.52
N GLU A 217 29.44 7.51 7.86
CA GLU A 217 30.73 8.03 7.42
C GLU A 217 31.01 9.39 8.07
N LYS A 218 32.12 9.52 8.81
CA LYS A 218 32.50 10.78 9.46
C LYS A 218 33.10 11.75 8.44
N ARG A 219 32.44 12.88 8.23
CA ARG A 219 32.79 13.89 7.23
C ARG A 219 33.10 15.24 7.89
N ARG A 220 34.16 15.91 7.41
CA ARG A 220 34.46 17.31 7.77
C ARG A 220 33.53 18.21 6.96
N LEU A 221 32.71 18.99 7.65
CA LEU A 221 31.66 19.83 7.06
C LEU A 221 32.15 21.25 6.83
N SER A 222 32.84 21.82 7.81
CA SER A 222 33.27 23.23 7.77
C SER A 222 34.44 23.49 8.71
N PHE A 223 35.05 24.68 8.61
CA PHE A 223 36.19 25.08 9.42
C PHE A 223 36.25 26.60 9.59
N THR A 224 36.51 27.06 10.81
CA THR A 224 36.73 28.48 11.12
C THR A 224 37.82 28.63 12.18
N ILE A 225 38.29 29.85 12.37
CA ILE A 225 39.21 30.23 13.45
C ILE A 225 38.49 31.26 14.31
N LEU A 226 38.17 30.89 15.54
CA LEU A 226 37.72 31.85 16.55
C LEU A 226 38.96 32.57 17.08
N LYS A 227 38.93 33.91 17.13
CA LYS A 227 40.06 34.73 17.57
C LYS A 227 39.59 35.90 18.42
N ASN A 228 40.38 36.24 19.43
CA ASN A 228 40.19 37.44 20.23
C ASN A 228 41.36 38.40 20.00
N ASN A 229 41.08 39.47 19.26
CA ASN A 229 42.03 40.55 18.99
C ASN A 229 42.03 41.63 20.10
N GLU A 230 41.06 41.58 21.02
CA GLU A 230 40.89 42.58 22.07
C GLU A 230 41.85 42.34 23.25
N ASN A 231 42.08 43.40 24.02
CA ASN A 231 42.90 43.34 25.24
C ASN A 231 42.13 42.79 26.46
N VAL A 232 40.89 42.33 26.29
CA VAL A 232 40.02 41.77 27.32
C VAL A 232 39.47 40.41 26.89
N PRO A 233 39.13 39.48 27.81
CA PRO A 233 38.52 38.21 27.44
C PRO A 233 37.20 38.43 26.69
N LEU A 234 37.04 37.77 25.54
CA LEU A 234 35.91 37.97 24.63
C LEU A 234 35.28 36.63 24.26
N LYS A 235 33.95 36.57 24.24
CA LYS A 235 33.21 35.43 23.68
C LYS A 235 33.22 35.57 22.16
N ALA A 236 34.18 34.92 21.51
CA ALA A 236 34.27 34.91 20.05
C ALA A 236 33.28 33.87 19.49
N ASP A 237 32.48 34.26 18.52
CA ASP A 237 31.50 33.39 17.86
C ASP A 237 31.61 33.43 16.33
N SER A 238 31.06 32.41 15.67
CA SER A 238 31.04 32.28 14.22
C SER A 238 29.85 31.40 13.80
N ALA A 239 29.25 31.71 12.65
CA ALA A 239 28.24 30.88 12.01
C ALA A 239 28.90 30.02 10.92
N LEU A 240 28.84 28.70 11.06
CA LEU A 240 29.39 27.73 10.10
C LEU A 240 28.25 27.18 9.23
N ALA A 241 28.17 27.64 7.99
CA ALA A 241 27.32 27.01 6.98
C ALA A 241 27.96 25.71 6.46
N PHE A 242 27.13 24.71 6.15
CA PHE A 242 27.55 23.45 5.55
C PHE A 242 26.43 22.84 4.69
N ASP A 243 26.82 22.05 3.69
CA ASP A 243 25.89 21.29 2.86
C ASP A 243 25.45 20.01 3.60
N SER A 244 24.15 19.74 3.57
CA SER A 244 23.46 18.74 4.38
C SER A 244 22.59 17.89 3.44
N PRO A 245 23.16 16.85 2.80
CA PRO A 245 22.43 16.05 1.82
C PRO A 245 21.30 15.26 2.49
N TYR A 246 20.12 15.27 1.88
CA TYR A 246 18.97 14.48 2.29
C TYR A 246 18.47 13.63 1.12
N SER A 247 18.25 12.32 1.35
CA SER A 247 17.41 11.52 0.47
C SER A 247 16.51 10.55 1.22
N SER A 248 15.30 10.34 0.70
CA SER A 248 14.32 9.42 1.28
C SER A 248 13.67 8.57 0.20
N TYR A 249 13.82 7.26 0.31
CA TYR A 249 13.25 6.27 -0.61
C TYR A 249 12.43 5.24 0.15
N TRP A 250 11.16 5.05 -0.22
CA TRP A 250 10.24 4.15 0.49
C TRP A 250 10.14 2.74 -0.11
N GLY A 251 10.97 2.43 -1.10
CA GLY A 251 10.87 1.20 -1.87
C GLY A 251 9.85 1.30 -3.01
N GLN A 252 9.84 0.30 -3.90
CA GLN A 252 8.90 0.25 -5.03
C GLN A 252 7.51 -0.26 -4.62
N GLY A 253 7.39 -0.97 -3.49
CA GLY A 253 6.17 -1.65 -3.08
C GLY A 253 5.79 -2.82 -3.98
N SER A 254 5.17 -3.86 -3.41
CA SER A 254 4.52 -4.90 -4.20
C SER A 254 3.14 -4.42 -4.65
N ALA A 255 2.73 -4.68 -5.90
CA ALA A 255 1.44 -4.29 -6.47
C ALA A 255 1.07 -2.79 -6.27
N MET A 256 2.02 -1.90 -6.60
CA MET A 256 1.83 -0.43 -6.56
C MET A 256 2.31 0.21 -7.86
N LEU A 257 1.73 1.35 -8.22
CA LEU A 257 2.17 2.18 -9.34
C LEU A 257 3.24 3.17 -8.88
N LYS A 258 4.37 3.19 -9.58
CA LYS A 258 5.47 4.13 -9.35
C LYS A 258 5.08 5.54 -9.81
N GLY A 259 5.53 6.56 -9.09
CA GLY A 259 5.28 7.97 -9.40
C GLY A 259 3.89 8.49 -8.99
N LEU A 260 3.10 7.71 -8.24
CA LEU A 260 1.87 8.24 -7.65
C LEU A 260 2.16 8.99 -6.34
N THR A 261 1.61 10.19 -6.23
CA THR A 261 1.60 10.96 -4.98
C THR A 261 1.01 10.11 -3.86
N THR A 262 1.74 10.03 -2.75
CA THR A 262 1.41 9.20 -1.60
C THR A 262 1.55 10.01 -0.32
N THR A 263 0.43 10.23 0.37
CA THR A 263 0.41 10.87 1.69
C THR A 263 0.65 9.83 2.78
N ILE A 264 1.57 10.07 3.69
CA ILE A 264 1.89 9.19 4.82
C ILE A 264 1.38 9.86 6.08
N ARG A 265 0.51 9.18 6.85
CA ARG A 265 -0.03 9.72 8.10
C ARG A 265 0.45 8.95 9.32
N ASN A 266 0.65 9.67 10.42
CA ASN A 266 0.89 9.07 11.72
C ASN A 266 -0.42 8.40 12.21
N ALA A 267 -0.30 7.16 12.67
CA ALA A 267 -1.41 6.32 13.14
C ALA A 267 -2.24 6.95 14.27
N THR A 268 -1.54 7.65 15.16
CA THR A 268 -2.05 8.09 16.47
C THR A 268 -2.58 9.51 16.42
N THR A 269 -1.95 10.37 15.60
CA THR A 269 -2.27 11.81 15.53
C THR A 269 -2.97 12.23 14.24
N GLY A 270 -3.00 11.38 13.20
CA GLY A 270 -3.59 11.69 11.89
C GLY A 270 -2.83 12.73 11.06
N HIS A 271 -1.80 13.38 11.64
CA HIS A 271 -0.96 14.36 10.96
C HIS A 271 -0.21 13.73 9.78
N VAL A 272 -0.04 14.51 8.72
CA VAL A 272 0.76 14.15 7.55
C VAL A 272 2.24 14.20 7.94
N VAL A 273 2.89 13.03 7.92
CA VAL A 273 4.33 12.87 8.19
C VAL A 273 5.14 13.23 6.95
N ALA A 274 4.66 12.81 5.78
CA ALA A 274 5.28 13.09 4.50
C ALA A 274 4.25 13.00 3.36
N GLU A 275 4.53 13.67 2.25
CA GLU A 275 4.01 13.34 0.93
C GLU A 275 5.21 13.05 0.05
N ILE A 276 5.12 11.97 -0.72
CA ILE A 276 6.20 11.46 -1.58
C ILE A 276 5.64 11.04 -2.93
N GLU A 277 6.50 10.89 -3.93
CA GLU A 277 6.18 10.10 -5.12
C GLU A 277 6.60 8.64 -4.91
N TRP A 278 5.65 7.71 -5.00
CA TRP A 278 5.91 6.32 -4.64
C TRP A 278 6.95 5.66 -5.56
N GLY A 279 7.89 4.90 -5.00
CA GLY A 279 8.94 4.22 -5.78
C GLY A 279 9.93 5.15 -6.49
N ILE A 280 9.93 6.45 -6.15
CA ILE A 280 10.93 7.45 -6.55
C ILE A 280 11.71 7.86 -5.30
N GLU A 281 13.01 8.08 -5.45
CA GLU A 281 13.86 8.59 -4.36
C GLU A 281 13.73 10.11 -4.34
N ASP A 282 13.21 10.64 -3.25
CA ASP A 282 13.18 12.08 -2.98
C ASP A 282 14.59 12.54 -2.58
N LYS A 283 15.04 13.69 -3.10
CA LYS A 283 16.40 14.24 -2.92
C LYS A 283 16.37 15.74 -2.72
N GLU A 284 17.05 16.19 -1.68
CA GLU A 284 17.09 17.59 -1.30
C GLU A 284 18.53 17.98 -0.89
N GLU A 285 19.09 18.99 -1.56
CA GLU A 285 20.37 19.59 -1.17
C GLU A 285 20.11 20.72 -0.16
N ARG A 286 20.10 20.38 1.14
CA ARG A 286 19.91 21.37 2.21
C ARG A 286 21.22 22.09 2.54
N LYS A 287 21.09 23.30 3.06
CA LYS A 287 22.19 24.09 3.60
C LYS A 287 21.86 24.52 5.02
N ASP A 288 22.57 23.93 5.97
CA ASP A 288 22.36 24.14 7.39
C ASP A 288 23.44 25.07 7.95
N ILE A 289 23.14 25.74 9.06
CA ILE A 289 24.07 26.66 9.74
C ILE A 289 24.20 26.26 11.20
N ARG A 290 25.44 26.06 11.67
CA ARG A 290 25.74 25.84 13.08
C ARG A 290 26.53 27.02 13.66
N ARG A 291 25.97 27.72 14.64
CA ARG A 291 26.72 28.72 15.42
C ARG A 291 27.65 28.00 16.41
N VAL A 292 28.89 28.46 16.47
CA VAL A 292 29.92 28.03 17.42
C VAL A 292 30.41 29.25 18.18
N GLU A 293 30.72 29.10 19.46
CA GLU A 293 31.14 30.20 20.33
C GLU A 293 32.09 29.68 21.42
N LEU A 294 33.10 30.48 21.78
CA LEU A 294 34.08 30.16 22.81
C LEU A 294 34.60 31.42 23.48
N LEU A 295 34.75 31.40 24.81
CA LEU A 295 35.40 32.46 25.56
C LEU A 295 36.92 32.37 25.38
N LEU A 296 37.52 33.37 24.75
CA LEU A 296 38.94 33.44 24.44
C LEU A 296 39.64 34.52 25.25
N GLN A 297 40.83 34.19 25.78
CA GLN A 297 41.70 35.16 26.45
C GLN A 297 42.25 36.21 25.47
N PRO A 298 42.72 37.38 25.94
CA PRO A 298 43.30 38.42 25.09
C PRO A 298 44.41 37.89 24.19
N GLY A 299 44.32 38.15 22.88
CA GLY A 299 45.32 37.71 21.91
C GLY A 299 45.34 36.20 21.65
N ALA A 300 44.30 35.45 22.01
CA ALA A 300 44.18 34.00 21.77
C ALA A 300 43.35 33.67 20.53
N ALA A 301 43.61 32.52 19.92
CA ALA A 301 42.80 31.92 18.87
C ALA A 301 42.66 30.40 19.03
N VAL A 302 41.58 29.85 18.48
CA VAL A 302 41.24 28.43 18.46
C VAL A 302 40.72 28.05 17.08
N ASN A 303 41.29 26.99 16.51
CA ASN A 303 40.78 26.37 15.29
C ASN A 303 39.53 25.55 15.63
N VAL A 304 38.43 25.73 14.89
CA VAL A 304 37.18 24.99 15.09
C VAL A 304 36.85 24.24 13.81
N THR A 305 36.75 22.92 13.90
CA THR A 305 36.33 22.05 12.79
C THR A 305 34.94 21.53 13.05
N LEU A 306 34.02 21.70 12.10
CA LEU A 306 32.70 21.11 12.18
C LEU A 306 32.74 19.71 11.55
N TRP A 307 32.34 18.70 12.30
CA TRP A 307 32.18 17.33 11.83
C TRP A 307 30.70 16.95 11.82
N GLY A 308 30.34 16.00 10.97
CA GLY A 308 29.08 15.28 11.02
C GLY A 308 29.26 13.86 10.51
N ASN A 309 28.24 13.03 10.70
CA ASN A 309 28.19 11.66 10.24
C ASN A 309 27.12 11.55 9.16
N GLU A 310 27.57 11.40 7.91
CA GLU A 310 26.72 11.09 6.77
C GLU A 310 26.15 9.69 7.00
N THR A 311 24.86 9.61 7.30
CA THR A 311 24.22 8.42 7.85
C THR A 311 23.19 7.89 6.86
N THR A 312 23.43 6.68 6.35
CA THR A 312 22.41 5.91 5.62
C THR A 312 21.76 4.92 6.59
N SER A 313 20.45 5.00 6.75
CA SER A 313 19.66 4.04 7.53
C SER A 313 18.64 3.31 6.66
N GLU A 314 18.50 2.01 6.90
CA GLU A 314 17.47 1.17 6.26
C GLU A 314 16.55 0.58 7.33
N LEU A 315 15.25 0.79 7.16
CA LEU A 315 14.20 0.52 8.13
C LEU A 315 13.06 -0.24 7.44
N SER A 316 12.82 -1.49 7.84
CA SER A 316 11.59 -2.19 7.44
C SER A 316 10.36 -1.54 8.07
N TYR A 317 9.29 -1.39 7.31
CA TYR A 317 8.01 -0.90 7.80
C TYR A 317 6.85 -1.80 7.36
N ALA A 318 5.78 -1.79 8.14
CA ALA A 318 4.47 -2.36 7.79
C ALA A 318 3.39 -1.27 7.94
N GLY A 319 2.43 -1.22 7.02
CA GLY A 319 1.40 -0.18 7.01
C GLY A 319 0.10 -0.63 6.35
N THR A 320 -0.88 0.26 6.36
CA THR A 320 -2.18 0.09 5.69
C THR A 320 -2.24 1.06 4.52
N LEU A 321 -2.15 0.53 3.30
CA LEU A 321 -2.27 1.29 2.07
C LEU A 321 -3.74 1.46 1.70
N ILE A 322 -4.14 2.70 1.43
CA ILE A 322 -5.43 3.07 0.84
C ILE A 322 -5.16 3.57 -0.58
N SER A 323 -5.79 2.95 -1.56
CA SER A 323 -5.73 3.36 -2.97
C SER A 323 -6.98 4.14 -3.32
N PHE A 324 -6.85 5.34 -3.88
CA PHE A 324 -7.98 6.16 -4.33
C PHE A 324 -8.16 6.06 -5.84
N TYR A 325 -9.39 5.91 -6.31
CA TYR A 325 -9.72 5.81 -7.73
C TYR A 325 -10.46 7.05 -8.24
N LYS A 326 -10.51 7.22 -9.58
CA LYS A 326 -11.16 8.38 -10.23
C LYS A 326 -12.66 8.47 -9.95
N ASP A 327 -13.32 7.36 -9.67
CA ASP A 327 -14.76 7.29 -9.31
C ASP A 327 -15.04 7.62 -7.83
N GLY A 328 -14.03 8.06 -7.08
CA GLY A 328 -14.15 8.42 -5.65
C GLY A 328 -14.13 7.22 -4.70
N THR A 329 -14.11 5.99 -5.21
CA THR A 329 -14.00 4.79 -4.36
C THR A 329 -12.56 4.57 -3.87
N THR A 330 -12.43 3.69 -2.88
CA THR A 330 -11.14 3.32 -2.29
C THR A 330 -11.01 1.81 -2.08
N THR A 331 -9.80 1.28 -2.19
CA THR A 331 -9.45 -0.07 -1.73
C THR A 331 -8.36 0.01 -0.66
N THR A 332 -8.39 -0.92 0.29
CA THR A 332 -7.49 -0.91 1.45
C THR A 332 -6.82 -2.27 1.61
N ARG A 333 -5.49 -2.28 1.79
CA ARG A 333 -4.71 -3.51 2.03
C ARG A 333 -3.52 -3.25 2.95
N LYS A 334 -3.00 -4.30 3.56
CA LYS A 334 -1.73 -4.22 4.30
C LYS A 334 -0.57 -4.28 3.31
N VAL A 335 0.49 -3.51 3.59
CA VAL A 335 1.74 -3.49 2.81
C VAL A 335 2.94 -3.55 3.75
N GLU A 336 4.02 -4.14 3.26
CA GLU A 336 5.32 -4.15 3.92
C GLU A 336 6.37 -3.67 2.93
N GLY A 337 7.42 -3.01 3.45
CA GLY A 337 8.48 -2.45 2.62
C GLY A 337 9.72 -2.10 3.43
N VAL A 338 10.71 -1.54 2.74
CA VAL A 338 11.94 -1.03 3.34
C VAL A 338 12.10 0.43 2.93
N ARG A 339 12.21 1.31 3.92
CA ARG A 339 12.57 2.70 3.73
C ARG A 339 14.08 2.84 3.87
N ARG A 340 14.72 3.50 2.91
CA ARG A 340 16.10 3.98 3.01
C ARG A 340 16.07 5.50 3.20
N LEU A 341 16.81 5.98 4.18
CA LEU A 341 16.95 7.39 4.53
C LEU A 341 18.44 7.72 4.58
N HIS A 342 18.85 8.82 3.95
CA HIS A 342 20.20 9.32 3.92
C HIS A 342 20.19 10.77 4.42
N GLU A 343 20.97 11.07 5.47
CA GLU A 343 20.92 12.36 6.16
C GLU A 343 22.23 12.65 6.92
N MET A 344 22.52 13.94 7.13
CA MET A 344 23.67 14.40 7.92
C MET A 344 23.32 14.46 9.42
N LEU A 345 23.87 13.55 10.22
CA LEU A 345 23.60 13.47 11.66
C LEU A 345 24.83 13.82 12.52
N GLU A 346 24.62 13.94 13.83
CA GLU A 346 25.69 14.08 14.84
C GLU A 346 26.64 15.27 14.58
N VAL A 347 26.10 16.35 13.99
CA VAL A 347 26.82 17.58 13.66
C VAL A 347 27.36 18.24 14.92
N THR A 348 28.69 18.20 15.08
CA THR A 348 29.41 18.55 16.31
C THR A 348 30.68 19.36 16.00
N PRO A 349 30.93 20.47 16.72
CA PRO A 349 32.17 21.22 16.60
C PRO A 349 33.29 20.59 17.45
N GLU A 350 34.46 20.42 16.85
CA GLU A 350 35.69 20.04 17.53
C GLU A 350 36.61 21.27 17.63
N PHE A 351 36.98 21.62 18.87
CA PHE A 351 37.86 22.74 19.17
C PHE A 351 39.30 22.23 19.31
N GLY A 352 40.20 22.74 18.46
CA GLY A 352 41.63 22.49 18.56
C GLY A 352 42.27 23.19 19.77
N PRO A 353 43.57 22.94 20.02
CA PRO A 353 44.27 23.60 21.12
C PRO A 353 44.33 25.12 20.89
N ALA A 354 44.14 25.88 21.96
CA ALA A 354 44.24 27.34 21.90
C ALA A 354 45.69 27.79 21.74
N TYR A 355 45.94 28.83 20.95
CA TYR A 355 47.26 29.39 20.67
C TYR A 355 47.25 30.91 20.70
N PHE A 356 48.40 31.52 21.01
CA PHE A 356 48.54 32.98 20.98
C PHE A 356 48.72 33.48 19.54
N LEU A 357 47.96 34.51 19.15
CA LEU A 357 47.99 35.13 17.82
C LEU A 357 49.36 35.75 17.44
N LYS A 358 50.21 36.09 18.43
CA LYS A 358 51.48 36.78 18.19
C LYS A 358 52.62 35.85 17.76
N ASN A 359 52.61 34.59 18.17
CA ASN A 359 53.73 33.66 18.01
C ASN A 359 53.30 32.21 17.68
N ASN A 360 51.99 31.95 17.57
CA ASN A 360 51.39 30.63 17.37
C ASN A 360 51.79 29.57 18.41
N SER A 361 52.31 29.96 19.59
CA SER A 361 52.59 29.00 20.66
C SER A 361 51.30 28.58 21.36
N LEU A 362 51.19 27.30 21.68
CA LEU A 362 50.04 26.76 22.41
C LEU A 362 49.91 27.43 23.79
N ILE A 363 48.68 27.75 24.17
CA ILE A 363 48.35 28.23 25.51
C ILE A 363 48.40 27.02 26.46
N PRO A 364 49.24 27.03 27.51
CA PRO A 364 49.32 25.93 28.45
C PRO A 364 47.99 25.81 29.20
N THR A 365 47.18 24.84 28.79
CA THR A 365 45.81 24.64 29.30
C THR A 365 45.82 23.42 30.21
N THR A 366 45.50 23.59 31.49
CA THR A 366 45.28 22.46 32.40
C THR A 366 44.01 21.73 32.00
N THR A 367 44.16 20.50 31.50
CA THR A 367 43.09 19.68 30.91
C THR A 367 41.90 19.54 31.86
N THR A 368 40.84 20.29 31.59
CA THR A 368 39.56 20.18 32.29
C THR A 368 38.50 19.88 31.25
N THR A 369 38.23 18.60 31.01
CA THR A 369 37.26 18.11 30.02
C THR A 369 35.85 18.51 30.42
N THR A 370 35.44 19.73 30.04
CA THR A 370 34.11 20.26 30.29
C THR A 370 33.27 20.12 29.03
N THR A 371 32.66 18.94 28.88
CA THR A 371 31.60 18.68 27.90
C THR A 371 30.38 19.54 28.28
N THR A 372 30.41 20.80 27.89
CA THR A 372 29.31 21.75 28.10
C THR A 372 28.28 21.54 27.00
N THR A 373 27.33 20.64 27.28
CA THR A 373 26.12 20.46 26.48
C THR A 373 25.29 21.73 26.59
N SER A 374 25.48 22.68 25.66
CA SER A 374 24.69 23.91 25.62
C SER A 374 23.28 23.62 25.11
N THR A 375 22.33 23.48 26.04
CA THR A 375 20.90 23.42 25.74
C THR A 375 20.46 24.76 25.15
N MET A 376 20.32 24.83 23.83
CA MET A 376 19.78 26.00 23.14
C MET A 376 18.25 25.97 23.19
N SER A 377 17.63 27.01 23.75
CA SER A 377 16.22 27.33 23.50
C SER A 377 16.06 27.84 22.06
N PRO A 378 14.96 27.49 21.35
CA PRO A 378 14.71 28.03 20.03
C PRO A 378 14.32 29.51 20.14
N LEU A 379 15.18 30.40 19.65
CA LEU A 379 14.84 31.79 19.38
C LEU A 379 14.30 31.90 17.95
N GLU A 380 13.10 32.46 17.87
CA GLU A 380 12.28 32.67 16.69
C GLU A 380 13.05 33.39 15.57
N VAL A 381 13.19 32.75 14.41
CA VAL A 381 13.72 33.37 13.19
C VAL A 381 12.54 33.79 12.32
N ALA A 382 12.54 35.05 11.90
CA ALA A 382 11.49 35.61 11.06
C ALA A 382 11.31 34.82 9.74
N SER A 383 10.06 34.74 9.31
CA SER A 383 9.59 33.90 8.20
C SER A 383 10.37 34.08 6.90
N VAL A 384 10.94 32.97 6.41
CA VAL A 384 11.02 32.69 4.97
C VAL A 384 10.16 31.46 4.72
N THR A 385 9.16 31.59 3.86
CA THR A 385 8.17 30.54 3.62
C THR A 385 8.76 29.41 2.76
N HIS A 386 9.04 28.27 3.38
CA HIS A 386 8.85 26.96 2.73
C HIS A 386 8.30 25.94 3.73
N ASP A 387 7.34 25.16 3.24
CA ASP A 387 6.42 24.35 4.04
C ASP A 387 7.15 23.26 4.84
N SER A 388 7.18 23.41 6.16
CA SER A 388 8.02 22.61 7.06
C SER A 388 7.21 21.48 7.71
N ARG A 389 7.34 20.25 7.21
CA ARG A 389 6.77 19.08 7.90
C ARG A 389 7.54 18.80 9.19
N VAL A 390 6.79 18.68 10.28
CA VAL A 390 7.32 18.45 11.63
C VAL A 390 7.95 17.05 11.71
N PHE A 391 9.26 17.01 11.89
CA PHE A 391 9.96 15.77 12.27
C PHE A 391 9.68 15.45 13.74
N VAL A 392 8.79 14.48 13.98
CA VAL A 392 8.60 13.87 15.30
C VAL A 392 9.64 12.77 15.50
N ASN A 393 10.36 12.82 16.62
CA ASN A 393 11.15 11.69 17.12
C ASN A 393 10.20 10.58 17.60
N ASP A 394 9.65 9.78 16.67
CA ASP A 394 8.77 8.63 16.95
C ASP A 394 9.60 7.46 17.55
N LEU A 395 9.98 7.60 18.82
CA LEU A 395 10.71 6.59 19.60
C LEU A 395 10.31 6.61 21.10
N SER A 396 9.00 6.70 21.37
CA SER A 396 8.45 6.48 22.72
C SER A 396 7.23 5.56 22.67
N GLY A 397 7.43 4.27 22.93
CA GLY A 397 6.35 3.30 23.05
C GLY A 397 6.84 1.87 23.25
N ILE A 398 6.31 1.23 24.30
CA ILE A 398 6.54 -0.18 24.69
C ILE A 398 7.92 -0.46 25.31
N ASP A 399 8.00 -0.22 26.62
CA ASP A 399 8.42 -1.31 27.52
C ASP A 399 7.29 -1.55 28.53
N GLY A 400 7.05 -2.81 28.87
CA GLY A 400 5.87 -3.26 29.59
C GLY A 400 6.22 -4.31 30.64
N THR A 401 6.73 -3.85 31.78
CA THR A 401 6.95 -4.71 32.96
C THR A 401 6.00 -4.33 34.09
N GLN A 402 5.09 -5.26 34.38
CA GLN A 402 4.15 -5.21 35.49
C GLN A 402 4.89 -5.29 36.83
N ILE A 403 4.70 -4.29 37.70
CA ILE A 403 4.91 -4.46 39.15
C ILE A 403 3.67 -3.92 39.87
N ASN A 404 3.01 -4.82 40.60
CA ASN A 404 1.87 -4.51 41.46
C ASN A 404 2.25 -3.48 42.54
N ASN A 405 1.31 -2.60 42.89
CA ASN A 405 1.00 -2.37 44.31
C ASN A 405 -0.43 -1.84 44.52
N LYS A 406 -0.99 -2.16 45.69
CA LYS A 406 -2.41 -1.99 46.03
C LYS A 406 -2.77 -0.56 46.45
N SER A 407 -4.06 -0.26 46.32
CA SER A 407 -4.77 0.95 46.75
C SER A 407 -4.67 1.27 48.25
N VAL A 408 -4.72 2.56 48.60
CA VAL A 408 -5.46 3.08 49.77
C VAL A 408 -6.10 4.44 49.38
N HIS A 409 -7.37 4.64 49.75
CA HIS A 409 -8.10 5.92 49.65
C HIS A 409 -7.74 6.87 50.80
N SER A 410 -7.78 8.19 50.55
CA SER A 410 -8.47 9.13 51.45
C SER A 410 -8.80 10.45 50.72
N GLU A 411 -9.88 11.08 51.13
CA GLU A 411 -10.47 12.30 50.54
C GLU A 411 -9.73 13.57 50.99
N ASN A 412 -9.93 14.68 50.27
CA ASN A 412 -10.33 15.98 50.82
C ASN A 412 -10.43 17.05 49.71
N GLU A 413 -11.61 17.65 49.54
CA GLU A 413 -11.71 19.05 49.05
C GLU A 413 -11.42 20.02 50.22
N PRO A 414 -11.18 21.32 49.96
CA PRO A 414 -12.31 22.24 49.75
C PRO A 414 -12.09 23.19 48.55
N GLY A 415 -13.18 23.66 47.94
CA GLY A 415 -13.15 24.74 46.97
C GLY A 415 -13.20 26.13 47.62
N ASP A 416 -12.91 27.18 46.83
CA ASP A 416 -13.83 28.32 46.73
C ASP A 416 -13.53 29.25 45.53
N LEU A 417 -14.63 29.73 44.93
CA LEU A 417 -14.87 31.05 44.30
C LEU A 417 -13.69 31.89 43.77
N PHE A 418 -13.77 32.27 42.48
CA PHE A 418 -13.85 33.70 42.10
C PHE A 418 -14.47 33.89 40.70
N THR A 419 -15.52 34.71 40.62
CA THR A 419 -16.12 35.22 39.38
C THR A 419 -15.48 36.54 38.95
N ASN A 420 -15.48 36.86 37.65
CA ASN A 420 -15.99 38.14 37.15
C ASN A 420 -16.00 38.23 35.61
N ASP A 421 -17.12 38.75 35.08
CA ASP A 421 -17.26 39.21 33.70
C ASP A 421 -16.46 40.49 33.42
N SER A 422 -16.12 40.75 32.15
CA SER A 422 -16.44 42.06 31.57
C SER A 422 -16.55 42.03 30.03
N ILE A 423 -17.72 42.48 29.59
CA ILE A 423 -18.16 42.73 28.21
C ILE A 423 -17.31 43.84 27.55
N ARG A 424 -17.08 43.74 26.23
CA ARG A 424 -17.22 44.88 25.32
C ARG A 424 -17.47 44.49 23.86
N ASP A 425 -18.57 45.00 23.33
CA ASP A 425 -19.00 44.85 21.94
C ASP A 425 -18.10 45.58 20.94
N ASN A 426 -18.14 45.13 19.68
CA ASN A 426 -18.45 46.07 18.60
C ASN A 426 -19.08 45.37 17.38
N LYS A 427 -20.21 45.89 16.92
CA LYS A 427 -20.98 45.39 15.77
C LYS A 427 -21.37 46.57 14.89
N MET A 428 -20.91 46.58 13.64
CA MET A 428 -21.58 47.24 12.51
C MET A 428 -21.45 46.26 11.32
N ALA A 429 -22.51 45.70 10.73
CA ALA A 429 -23.74 46.27 10.18
C ALA A 429 -23.52 46.90 8.79
N GLY A 430 -23.95 46.17 7.76
CA GLY A 430 -24.07 46.59 6.37
C GLY A 430 -25.02 45.62 5.67
N SER A 431 -26.23 46.06 5.36
CA SER A 431 -27.35 45.24 4.88
C SER A 431 -27.81 45.70 3.49
N LEU A 432 -28.38 44.77 2.70
CA LEU A 432 -29.33 44.88 1.57
C LEU A 432 -29.40 43.47 0.93
N GLN A 433 -30.48 42.67 0.85
CA GLN A 433 -31.94 42.90 0.67
C GLN A 433 -32.27 43.63 -0.64
N ILE A 434 -33.24 43.24 -1.50
CA ILE A 434 -34.31 42.19 -1.53
C ILE A 434 -34.70 41.93 -3.01
N LEU A 435 -35.24 40.74 -3.35
CA LEU A 435 -36.40 40.46 -4.26
C LEU A 435 -36.47 38.93 -4.50
N ASN A 436 -37.42 38.10 -3.98
CA ASN A 436 -38.90 38.07 -4.03
C ASN A 436 -39.48 37.97 -5.46
N GLU A 437 -40.47 37.10 -5.79
CA GLU A 437 -41.23 36.06 -5.04
C GLU A 437 -42.19 35.26 -5.99
N ARG A 438 -42.86 34.19 -5.51
CA ARG A 438 -44.14 33.55 -6.03
C ARG A 438 -44.05 32.74 -7.35
N ASN A 439 -44.88 31.73 -7.69
CA ASN A 439 -45.95 30.92 -7.05
C ASN A 439 -46.26 29.69 -7.99
N ALA A 440 -47.03 28.62 -7.67
CA ALA A 440 -47.41 27.97 -6.39
C ALA A 440 -48.21 26.64 -6.63
N THR A 441 -47.81 25.56 -5.94
CA THR A 441 -48.64 24.46 -5.35
C THR A 441 -49.57 23.59 -6.28
N PRO A 442 -50.29 22.55 -5.78
CA PRO A 442 -49.73 21.21 -5.53
C PRO A 442 -50.62 20.02 -6.00
N GLN A 443 -50.15 18.77 -5.90
CA GLN A 443 -51.03 17.61 -5.72
C GLN A 443 -50.51 16.62 -4.66
N SER A 444 -51.44 16.15 -3.84
CA SER A 444 -51.25 15.23 -2.73
C SER A 444 -51.48 13.77 -3.13
N ASN A 445 -50.79 12.83 -2.49
CA ASN A 445 -51.43 11.58 -2.08
C ASN A 445 -50.75 10.98 -0.86
N SER A 446 -51.57 10.44 0.05
CA SER A 446 -51.18 9.97 1.37
C SER A 446 -51.61 8.51 1.59
N SER A 447 -50.72 7.67 2.09
CA SER A 447 -51.10 6.39 2.72
C SER A 447 -50.00 5.92 3.67
N GLN A 448 -50.37 5.68 4.92
CA GLN A 448 -49.48 5.17 5.98
C GLN A 448 -49.15 3.68 5.78
N PRO A 449 -48.02 3.17 6.30
CA PRO A 449 -47.80 1.74 6.47
C PRO A 449 -48.46 1.23 7.76
N SER A 450 -49.14 0.08 7.70
CA SER A 450 -49.77 -0.59 8.84
C SER A 450 -48.85 -1.61 9.50
N CYS A 451 -48.74 -1.58 10.83
CA CYS A 451 -48.12 -2.64 11.62
C CYS A 451 -49.08 -3.82 11.84
N CYS A 452 -48.57 -5.06 11.78
CA CYS A 452 -48.90 -6.20 12.67
C CYS A 452 -48.26 -7.50 12.16
N GLY A 453 -47.65 -8.29 13.04
CA GLY A 453 -47.06 -9.60 12.70
C GLY A 453 -45.93 -10.00 13.65
N VAL A 454 -46.27 -10.62 14.78
CA VAL A 454 -45.34 -11.14 15.79
C VAL A 454 -45.36 -12.68 15.74
N ASN A 455 -44.37 -13.32 16.37
CA ASN A 455 -44.13 -14.77 16.54
C ASN A 455 -43.24 -15.42 15.47
N GLU A 456 -42.30 -16.32 15.79
CA GLU A 456 -41.77 -16.80 17.08
C GLU A 456 -40.38 -17.41 16.83
N LEU A 457 -39.44 -17.28 17.78
CA LEU A 457 -38.12 -17.94 17.74
C LEU A 457 -38.14 -19.19 18.64
N PRO A 458 -37.72 -20.37 18.18
CA PRO A 458 -37.48 -21.52 19.05
C PRO A 458 -36.17 -21.35 19.87
N PRO A 459 -36.05 -22.02 21.03
CA PRO A 459 -35.08 -21.65 22.05
C PRO A 459 -33.68 -22.24 21.85
N ILE A 460 -32.72 -21.64 22.56
CA ILE A 460 -31.38 -22.17 22.82
C ILE A 460 -31.47 -23.10 24.03
N GLU A 461 -31.02 -24.35 23.90
CA GLU A 461 -30.73 -25.23 25.03
C GLU A 461 -29.21 -25.25 25.29
N ASP A 462 -28.80 -24.61 26.38
CA ASP A 462 -27.51 -24.87 27.02
C ASP A 462 -27.69 -26.00 28.04
N SER A 463 -26.99 -27.13 27.86
CA SER A 463 -26.88 -28.16 28.89
C SER A 463 -25.44 -28.66 29.07
N GLU A 464 -24.89 -28.28 30.22
CA GLU A 464 -23.92 -29.02 31.05
C GLU A 464 -22.47 -29.23 30.55
N LEU A 465 -21.63 -28.27 30.97
CA LEU A 465 -20.23 -28.49 31.35
C LEU A 465 -20.15 -29.18 32.74
N GLN A 466 -19.50 -30.35 32.84
CA GLN A 466 -18.57 -30.76 33.92
C GLN A 466 -17.99 -32.17 33.60
N SER A 467 -16.75 -32.28 33.13
CA SER A 467 -15.49 -32.33 33.91
C SER A 467 -15.21 -33.66 34.62
N TRP A 468 -14.25 -34.44 34.10
CA TRP A 468 -13.40 -35.35 34.90
C TRP A 468 -11.97 -35.34 34.35
N ILE A 469 -11.00 -35.33 35.25
CA ILE A 469 -9.56 -35.40 35.00
C ILE A 469 -9.05 -36.72 35.60
N GLU A 470 -8.25 -37.51 34.88
CA GLU A 470 -7.05 -38.19 35.42
C GLU A 470 -6.26 -38.99 34.34
N PRO A 471 -4.91 -38.99 34.38
CA PRO A 471 -4.01 -39.87 33.59
C PRO A 471 -3.34 -40.94 34.50
N PRO A 472 -2.26 -41.65 34.10
CA PRO A 472 -1.93 -42.35 32.84
C PRO A 472 -1.70 -43.86 33.06
N LYS A 473 -1.43 -44.65 31.99
CA LYS A 473 -0.70 -45.95 32.11
C LYS A 473 0.41 -46.10 31.05
N LYS A 474 1.35 -47.00 31.34
CA LYS A 474 2.76 -47.02 30.91
C LYS A 474 3.19 -48.45 30.54
N GLY A 475 4.08 -48.58 29.55
CA GLY A 475 4.64 -49.86 29.06
C GLY A 475 4.15 -50.16 27.63
N ASP A 476 4.97 -50.62 26.68
CA ASP A 476 6.34 -51.16 26.80
C ASP A 476 7.34 -50.65 25.74
N ILE A 477 8.61 -51.02 25.95
CA ILE A 477 9.84 -50.55 25.29
C ILE A 477 10.36 -51.66 24.34
N LEU A 478 11.33 -51.30 23.47
CA LEU A 478 12.21 -52.13 22.61
C LEU A 478 11.74 -52.21 21.13
N SER A 479 12.60 -52.10 20.12
CA SER A 479 14.06 -51.86 20.10
C SER A 479 14.50 -51.00 18.89
N LEU A 480 15.69 -50.41 18.99
CA LEU A 480 16.38 -49.69 17.91
C LEU A 480 17.76 -50.32 17.69
N LYS A 481 18.31 -50.15 16.47
CA LYS A 481 19.70 -50.44 16.00
C LYS A 481 20.00 -51.90 15.53
N PRO A 482 21.12 -52.13 14.79
CA PRO A 482 21.64 -51.36 13.64
C PRO A 482 22.29 -52.23 12.52
N ASP A 483 22.61 -51.63 11.36
CA ASP A 483 23.94 -51.65 10.67
C ASP A 483 23.82 -50.87 9.32
N ARG A 484 24.75 -49.98 8.89
CA ARG A 484 26.11 -50.19 8.31
C ARG A 484 26.08 -50.98 6.98
N THR A 485 26.74 -50.58 5.87
CA THR A 485 27.85 -49.63 5.62
C THR A 485 27.77 -48.96 4.22
N ASP A 486 28.47 -47.84 4.02
CA ASP A 486 28.84 -47.21 2.73
C ASP A 486 29.84 -48.07 1.90
N PRO A 487 30.48 -47.62 0.77
CA PRO A 487 30.28 -46.42 -0.07
C PRO A 487 30.28 -46.68 -1.61
N CYS A 488 30.10 -45.63 -2.45
CA CYS A 488 31.03 -45.22 -3.55
C CYS A 488 30.46 -44.24 -4.59
N LEU A 489 31.17 -43.12 -4.77
CA LEU A 489 31.61 -42.48 -6.04
C LEU A 489 30.66 -42.49 -7.28
N PHE A 490 30.20 -41.30 -7.73
CA PHE A 490 30.90 -40.49 -8.75
C PHE A 490 30.16 -39.17 -9.04
N ASN A 491 30.94 -38.10 -9.22
CA ASN A 491 30.56 -36.86 -9.91
C ASN A 491 31.63 -36.68 -11.02
N PRO A 492 31.30 -36.19 -12.23
CA PRO A 492 31.59 -34.77 -12.46
C PRO A 492 30.66 -34.03 -13.44
N PHE A 493 30.69 -32.70 -13.29
CA PHE A 493 30.50 -31.64 -14.30
C PHE A 493 30.29 -32.03 -15.78
N ILE A 494 29.27 -31.43 -16.39
CA ILE A 494 29.39 -30.28 -17.33
C ILE A 494 28.21 -29.32 -17.07
#